data_AF-A0A4R6RPV5-F1
#
_entry.id   AF-A0A4R6RPV5-F1
#
_cell.length_a   1.000
_cell.length_b   1.000
_cell.length_c   1.000
_cell.angle_alpha   90.00
_cell.angle_beta   90.00
_cell.angle_gamma   90.00
#
_symmetry.space_group_name_H-M   'P 1'
#
loop_
_entity.id
_entity.type
_entity.pdbx_description
1 polymer ?
#
loop_
_entity_poly.entity_id
_entity_poly.type
_entity_poly.pdbx_seq_one_letter_code
_entity_poly.pdbx_strand_id
1 'polypeptide(L)' 'MPSTSNSPVEAVKPAIVITDVSKTFTLKHTNSFKESVVAALQRKQLSSQFNAVDGLNLEVPEGQSIALLGRNG' A
#
# COMPACT_ATOMS: atom_id res chain seq x y z
N MET A 1 10.00 -45.20 28.62
CA MET A 1 8.98 -44.68 27.68
C MET A 1 9.14 -43.16 27.64
N PRO A 2 9.78 -42.57 26.61
CA PRO A 2 9.79 -41.11 26.48
C PRO A 2 8.50 -40.67 25.74
N SER A 3 7.78 -39.72 26.31
CA SER A 3 6.63 -39.07 25.66
C SER A 3 7.16 -38.09 24.62
N THR A 4 6.94 -38.37 23.33
CA THR A 4 7.21 -37.44 22.23
C THR A 4 6.04 -36.47 22.08
N SER A 5 5.86 -35.58 23.07
CA SER A 5 4.89 -34.48 23.00
C SER A 5 5.60 -33.24 22.49
N ASN A 6 6.18 -33.30 21.30
CA ASN A 6 6.59 -32.12 20.58
C ASN A 6 5.91 -32.19 19.21
N SER A 7 4.61 -31.89 19.21
CA SER A 7 3.94 -31.50 17.97
C SER A 7 4.75 -30.33 17.39
N PRO A 8 5.06 -30.33 16.08
CA PRO A 8 5.69 -29.16 15.49
C PRO A 8 4.80 -27.98 15.84
N VAL A 9 5.37 -26.91 16.40
CA VAL A 9 4.68 -25.63 16.61
C VAL A 9 3.89 -25.37 15.33
N GLU A 10 2.57 -25.48 15.43
CA GLU A 10 1.67 -25.44 14.29
C GLU A 10 1.97 -24.13 13.58
N ALA A 11 2.61 -24.20 12.41
CA ALA A 11 3.14 -23.03 11.74
C ALA A 11 1.95 -22.13 11.44
N VAL A 12 1.85 -21.01 12.16
CA VAL A 12 0.69 -20.13 12.12
C VAL A 12 0.54 -19.64 10.69
N LYS A 13 -0.47 -20.16 10.00
CA LYS A 13 -0.70 -19.85 8.59
C LYS A 13 -1.15 -18.40 8.49
N PRO A 14 -0.48 -17.56 7.68
CA PRO A 14 -0.95 -16.21 7.46
C PRO A 14 -2.26 -16.24 6.65
N ALA A 15 -3.25 -15.49 7.11
CA ALA A 15 -4.51 -15.24 6.42
C ALA A 15 -4.39 -14.07 5.43
N ILE A 16 -3.53 -13.09 5.71
CA ILE A 16 -3.23 -11.95 4.82
C ILE A 16 -1.72 -11.87 4.65
N VAL A 17 -1.27 -11.77 3.41
CA VAL A 17 0.14 -11.54 3.06
C VAL A 17 0.19 -10.40 2.05
N ILE A 18 0.93 -9.35 2.40
CA ILE A 18 1.21 -8.19 1.57
C ILE A 18 2.73 -8.13 1.41
N THR A 19 3.20 -8.08 0.17
CA THR A 19 4.63 -8.03 -0.15
C THR A 19 4.90 -6.88 -1.10
N ASP A 20 5.81 -6.01 -0.71
CA ASP A 20 6.31 -4.86 -1.46
C ASP A 20 5.21 -4.02 -2.16
N VAL A 21 4.07 -3.81 -1.47
CA VAL A 21 2.96 -3.08 -2.07
C VAL A 21 3.19 -1.58 -2.00
N SER A 22 3.11 -0.94 -3.17
CA SER A 22 3.18 0.51 -3.31
C SER A 22 1.94 1.06 -4.01
N LYS A 23 1.51 2.26 -3.64
CA LYS A 23 0.40 2.98 -4.26
C LYS A 23 0.79 4.41 -4.55
N THR A 24 0.93 4.73 -5.83
CA THR A 24 1.17 6.09 -6.31
C THR A 24 -0.10 6.64 -6.94
N PHE A 25 -0.41 7.91 -6.66
CA PHE A 25 -1.49 8.65 -7.30
C PHE A 25 -0.91 9.78 -8.15
N THR A 26 -1.54 10.03 -9.30
CA THR A 26 -1.22 11.17 -10.17
C THR A 26 -2.30 12.22 -10.03
N LEU A 27 -1.95 13.43 -9.60
CA LEU A 27 -2.83 14.58 -9.57
C LEU A 27 -2.66 15.36 -10.86
N LYS A 28 -3.75 15.52 -11.61
CA LYS A 28 -3.79 16.45 -12.75
C LYS A 28 -4.12 17.84 -12.25
N HIS A 29 -3.37 18.85 -12.69
CA HIS A 29 -3.56 20.24 -12.26
C HIS A 29 -4.49 21.03 -13.20
N THR A 30 -4.93 20.42 -14.29
CA THR A 30 -5.83 21.02 -15.28
C THR A 30 -7.18 20.33 -15.23
N ASN A 31 -8.26 21.09 -15.15
CA ASN A 31 -9.62 20.56 -15.03
C ASN A 31 -10.29 20.37 -16.40
N SER A 32 -9.65 20.82 -17.48
CA SER A 32 -10.16 20.72 -18.85
C SER A 32 -9.04 20.45 -19.87
N PHE A 33 -9.37 19.72 -20.93
CA PHE A 33 -8.47 19.43 -22.06
C PHE A 33 -7.89 20.71 -22.68
N LYS A 34 -8.70 21.76 -22.81
CA LYS A 34 -8.25 23.05 -23.36
C LYS A 34 -7.19 23.69 -22.46
N GLU A 35 -7.37 23.61 -21.15
CA GLU A 35 -6.37 24.10 -20.18
C GLU A 35 -5.09 23.26 -20.24
N SER A 36 -5.19 21.94 -20.40
CA SER A 36 -4.01 21.07 -20.57
C SER A 36 -3.20 21.44 -21.80
N VAL A 37 -3.85 21.73 -22.93
CA VAL A 37 -3.17 22.16 -24.18
C VAL A 37 -2.47 23.51 -23.97
N VAL A 38 -3.15 24.49 -23.38
CA VAL A 38 -2.56 25.82 -23.10
C VAL A 38 -1.39 25.71 -22.12
N ALA A 39 -1.54 24.91 -21.06
CA ALA A 39 -0.50 24.72 -20.06
C ALA A 39 0.72 23.93 -20.63
N ALA A 40 0.48 22.98 -21.55
CA ALA A 40 1.55 22.27 -22.26
C ALA A 40 2.34 23.21 -23.18
N LEU A 41 1.66 24.08 -23.93
CA LEU A 41 2.29 25.12 -24.74
C LEU A 41 3.12 26.09 -23.90
N GLN A 42 2.66 26.40 -22.68
CA GLN A 42 3.38 27.24 -21.71
C GLN A 42 4.44 26.50 -20.89
N ARG A 43 4.69 25.20 -21.16
CA ARG A 43 5.62 24.34 -20.40
C ARG A 43 5.37 24.32 -18.89
N LYS A 44 4.11 24.44 -18.48
CA LYS A 44 3.72 24.35 -17.07
C LYS A 44 3.65 22.88 -16.63
N GLN A 45 3.93 22.64 -15.35
CA GLN A 45 3.77 21.32 -14.73
C GLN A 45 2.29 20.91 -14.79
N LEU A 46 1.95 19.89 -15.59
CA LEU A 46 0.55 19.47 -15.83
C LEU A 46 0.02 18.49 -14.78
N SER A 47 0.94 17.81 -14.09
CA SER A 47 0.61 16.84 -13.06
C SER A 47 1.72 16.72 -12.02
N SER A 48 1.32 16.29 -10.84
CA SER A 48 2.21 15.82 -9.78
C SER A 48 1.88 14.37 -9.44
N GLN A 49 2.84 13.69 -8.82
CA GLN A 49 2.64 12.35 -8.28
C GLN A 49 2.94 12.37 -6.79
N PHE A 50 2.21 11.54 -6.04
CA PHE A 50 2.56 11.25 -4.64
C PHE A 50 2.38 9.76 -4.33
N ASN A 51 3.26 9.25 -3.49
CA ASN A 51 3.18 7.89 -2.97
C ASN A 51 2.32 7.91 -1.70
N ALA A 52 1.18 7.22 -1.76
CA ALA A 52 0.28 7.01 -0.62
C ALA A 52 0.66 5.77 0.19
N VAL A 53 1.24 4.77 -0.45
CA VAL A 53 1.82 3.57 0.18
C VAL A 53 3.15 3.31 -0.49
N ASP A 54 4.19 3.00 0.29
CA ASP A 54 5.56 2.83 -0.19
C ASP A 54 6.16 1.53 0.40
N GLY A 55 6.29 0.50 -0.43
CA GLY A 55 6.96 -0.76 -0.09
C GLY A 55 6.41 -1.50 1.13
N LEU A 56 5.09 -1.58 1.29
CA LEU A 56 4.47 -2.22 2.46
C LEU A 56 4.63 -3.74 2.44
N ASN A 57 5.18 -4.28 3.52
CA ASN A 57 5.26 -5.71 3.81
C ASN A 57 4.50 -6.01 5.11
N LEU A 58 3.49 -6.89 5.06
CA LEU A 58 2.63 -7.22 6.20
C LEU A 58 2.14 -8.67 6.10
N GLU A 59 2.25 -9.40 7.20
CA GLU A 59 1.65 -10.73 7.35
C GLU A 59 0.70 -10.74 8.55
N VAL A 60 -0.48 -11.32 8.35
CA VAL A 60 -1.54 -11.38 9.37
C VAL A 60 -2.01 -12.81 9.52
N PRO A 61 -1.71 -13.46 10.65
CA PRO A 61 -2.33 -14.72 11.08
C PRO A 61 -3.86 -14.74 11.05
N GLU A 62 -4.43 -15.94 10.92
CA GLU A 62 -5.85 -16.17 11.12
C GLU A 62 -6.28 -15.80 12.56
N GLY A 63 -7.46 -15.18 12.69
CA GLY A 63 -8.02 -14.77 13.99
C GLY A 63 -7.44 -13.49 14.59
N GLN A 64 -6.41 -12.89 13.97
CA GLN A 64 -5.82 -11.64 14.45
C GLN A 64 -6.68 -10.41 14.09
N SER A 65 -6.92 -9.55 15.07
CA SER A 65 -7.48 -8.21 14.85
C SER A 65 -6.36 -7.18 14.72
N ILE A 66 -6.45 -6.30 13.72
CA ILE A 66 -5.46 -5.25 13.45
C ILE A 66 -6.14 -3.89 13.40
N ALA A 67 -5.50 -2.88 13.97
CA ALA A 67 -5.90 -1.49 13.86
C ALA A 67 -4.94 -0.74 12.90
N LEU A 68 -5.52 0.08 12.01
CA LEU A 68 -4.78 1.05 11.22
C LEU A 68 -4.83 2.41 11.93
N LEU A 69 -3.68 2.90 12.35
CA LEU A 69 -3.54 4.15 13.10
C LEU A 69 -2.56 5.07 12.38
N GLY A 70 -2.83 6.37 12.45
CA GLY A 70 -2.00 7.39 11.82
C GLY A 70 -2.71 8.74 11.84
N ARG A 71 -1.97 9.78 11.45
CA ARG A 71 -2.60 11.08 11.15
C ARG A 71 -3.31 10.98 9.81
N ASN A 72 -4.38 11.75 9.65
CA ASN A 72 -5.02 11.91 8.35
C ASN A 72 -4.02 12.55 7.38
N GLY A 73 -3.92 11.98 6.18
CA GLY A 73 -3.07 12.42 5.08
C GLY A 73 -3.84 12.37 3.77
#